data_AF-A0A832W9X6-F1
#
_entry.id   AF-A0A832W9X6-F1
#
_cell.length_a   1.000
_cell.length_b   1.000
_cell.length_c   1.000
_cell.angle_alpha   90.00
_cell.angle_beta   90.00
_cell.angle_gamma   90.00
#
_symmetry.space_group_name_H-M   'P 1'
#
loop_
_entity.id
_entity.type
_entity.pdbx_description
1 polymer ?
#
loop_
_entity_poly.entity_id
_entity_poly.type
_entity_poly.pdbx_seq_one_letter_code
_entity_poly.pdbx_strand_id
1 'polypeptide(L)'
;MPINKELIEKRQEVKKNKPDFVRPESWRYVRLQTNWRKPKGIDHHQRKQKSRGRPGLVKVGYGGPRDAKGLHPSGFTDNLVFNMTDLEKLDPKKDGVRFGHSVGTKKRREIVVIALEKKFKIFNARVSVNGS
;
A
#
# COMPACT_ATOMS: atom_id res chain seq x y z
N MET A 1 -12.36 -6.61 14.61
CA MET A 1 -13.08 -6.25 13.37
C MET A 1 -12.43 -5.00 12.77
N PRO A 2 -12.41 -4.83 11.44
CA PRO A 2 -11.80 -3.64 10.82
C PRO A 2 -12.61 -2.39 11.15
N ILE A 3 -11.91 -1.31 11.52
CA ILE A 3 -12.51 -0.06 12.04
C ILE A 3 -13.28 0.72 10.96
N ASN A 4 -13.00 0.46 9.67
CA ASN A 4 -13.58 1.14 8.51
C ASN A 4 -14.02 0.13 7.43
N LYS A 5 -14.81 -0.87 7.81
CA LYS A 5 -15.17 -2.00 6.93
C LYS A 5 -15.80 -1.56 5.60
N GLU A 6 -16.81 -0.70 5.66
CA GLU A 6 -17.57 -0.25 4.48
C GLU A 6 -16.70 0.51 3.47
N LEU A 7 -15.79 1.37 3.97
CA LEU A 7 -14.86 2.13 3.12
C LEU A 7 -13.89 1.20 2.38
N ILE A 8 -13.43 0.15 3.06
CA ILE A 8 -12.54 -0.85 2.47
C ILE A 8 -13.28 -1.67 1.41
N GLU A 9 -14.51 -2.08 1.68
CA GLU A 9 -15.34 -2.83 0.74
C GLU A 9 -15.59 -2.03 -0.55
N LYS A 10 -16.00 -0.76 -0.43
CA LYS A 10 -16.13 0.15 -1.59
C LYS A 10 -14.82 0.28 -2.37
N ARG A 11 -13.68 0.39 -1.68
CA ARG A 11 -12.36 0.43 -2.34
C ARG A 11 -12.02 -0.89 -3.04
N GLN A 12 -12.39 -2.03 -2.47
CA GLN A 12 -12.17 -3.34 -3.07
C GLN A 12 -13.01 -3.52 -4.33
N GLU A 13 -14.27 -3.09 -4.31
CA GLU A 13 -15.16 -3.11 -5.48
C GLU A 13 -14.57 -2.32 -6.65
N VAL A 14 -14.14 -1.07 -6.41
CA VAL A 14 -13.46 -0.26 -7.43
C VAL A 14 -12.15 -0.92 -7.89
N LYS A 15 -11.40 -1.54 -6.98
CA LYS A 15 -10.15 -2.24 -7.33
C LYS A 15 -10.38 -3.45 -8.23
N LYS A 16 -11.48 -4.19 -8.07
CA LYS A 16 -11.82 -5.35 -8.92
C LYS A 16 -11.95 -4.98 -10.40
N ASN A 17 -12.53 -3.80 -10.67
CA ASN A 17 -12.72 -3.31 -12.04
C ASN A 17 -11.47 -2.62 -12.63
N LYS A 18 -10.43 -2.40 -11.81
CA LYS A 18 -9.23 -1.69 -12.23
C LYS A 18 -8.26 -2.66 -12.91
N PRO A 19 -7.84 -2.40 -14.17
CA PRO A 19 -6.85 -3.23 -14.83
C PRO A 19 -5.46 -3.06 -14.20
N ASP A 20 -4.60 -4.06 -14.40
CA ASP A 20 -3.19 -3.93 -14.06
C ASP A 20 -2.49 -2.98 -15.03
N PHE A 21 -1.90 -1.92 -14.48
CA PHE A 21 -1.18 -0.91 -15.25
C PHE A 21 0.25 -1.37 -15.51
N VAL A 22 0.40 -2.22 -16.52
CA VAL A 22 1.69 -2.79 -16.92
C VAL A 22 2.19 -2.13 -18.20
N ARG A 23 3.51 -1.99 -18.33
CA ARG A 23 4.13 -1.52 -19.57
C ARG A 23 3.76 -2.44 -20.74
N PRO A 24 3.41 -1.89 -21.91
CA PRO A 24 3.24 -2.72 -23.11
C PRO A 24 4.46 -3.59 -23.38
N GLU A 25 4.23 -4.87 -23.68
CA GLU A 25 5.23 -5.88 -24.07
C GLU A 25 6.30 -6.20 -23.02
N SER A 26 6.12 -5.81 -21.75
CA SER A 26 7.05 -6.22 -20.69
C SER A 26 7.06 -7.73 -20.43
N TRP A 27 5.98 -8.43 -20.77
CA TRP A 27 5.93 -9.90 -20.72
C TRP A 27 6.69 -10.57 -21.87
N ARG A 28 6.95 -9.84 -22.95
CA ARG A 28 7.63 -10.37 -24.15
C ARG A 28 9.14 -10.19 -24.10
N TYR A 29 9.61 -9.10 -23.50
CA TYR A 29 11.02 -8.70 -23.53
C TYR A 29 11.58 -8.47 -22.14
N VAL A 30 12.62 -9.23 -21.77
CA VAL A 30 13.30 -9.13 -20.46
C VAL A 30 13.86 -7.72 -20.20
N ARG A 31 14.32 -7.02 -21.24
CA ARG A 31 14.80 -5.62 -21.15
C ARG A 31 13.71 -4.62 -20.74
N LEU A 32 12.44 -4.99 -20.83
CA LEU A 32 11.30 -4.12 -20.50
C LEU A 32 10.75 -4.49 -19.13
N GLN A 33 11.02 -3.63 -18.15
CA GLN A 33 10.42 -3.75 -16.82
C GLN A 33 8.89 -3.57 -16.86
N THR A 34 8.19 -4.19 -15.92
CA THR A 34 6.72 -4.17 -15.79
C THR A 34 6.14 -2.81 -15.39
N ASN A 35 6.98 -1.89 -14.93
CA ASN A 35 6.62 -0.53 -14.53
C ASN A 35 5.87 0.24 -15.63
N TRP A 36 4.73 0.84 -15.30
CA TRP A 36 3.93 1.62 -16.25
C TRP A 36 4.73 2.70 -16.98
N ARG A 37 4.58 2.76 -18.31
CA ARG A 37 5.05 3.86 -19.16
C ARG A 37 3.97 4.22 -20.16
N LYS A 38 3.71 5.52 -20.33
CA LYS A 38 2.72 6.02 -21.29
C LYS A 38 3.12 5.60 -22.72
N PRO A 39 2.28 4.88 -23.47
CA PRO A 39 2.58 4.52 -24.85
C PRO A 39 2.53 5.77 -25.75
N LYS A 40 3.61 6.05 -26.48
CA LYS A 40 3.76 7.26 -27.31
C LYS A 40 3.57 7.03 -28.82
N GLY A 41 3.85 5.81 -29.31
CA GLY A 41 3.87 5.52 -30.75
C GLY A 41 2.53 5.79 -31.44
N ILE A 42 2.60 6.34 -32.66
CA ILE A 42 1.42 6.72 -33.45
C ILE A 42 0.55 5.48 -33.69
N ASP A 43 1.14 4.33 -34.03
CA ASP A 43 0.39 3.09 -34.31
C ASP A 43 0.18 2.17 -33.12
N HIS A 44 0.53 2.61 -31.92
CA HIS A 44 0.46 1.76 -30.75
C HIS A 44 -1.00 1.43 -30.37
N HIS A 45 -1.38 0.16 -30.48
CA HIS A 45 -2.77 -0.30 -30.24
C HIS A 45 -3.31 0.03 -28.86
N GLN A 46 -2.48 -0.01 -27.81
CA GLN A 46 -2.87 0.39 -26.46
C GLN A 46 -3.19 1.89 -26.36
N ARG A 47 -2.46 2.72 -27.13
CA ARG A 47 -2.68 4.19 -27.18
C ARG A 47 -3.99 4.49 -27.90
N LYS A 48 -4.24 3.81 -29.03
CA LYS A 48 -5.49 3.92 -29.78
C LYS A 48 -6.69 3.23 -29.12
N GLN A 49 -6.48 2.49 -28.01
CA GLN A 49 -7.49 1.66 -27.33
C GLN A 49 -8.24 0.69 -28.27
N LYS A 50 -7.59 0.22 -29.34
CA LYS A 50 -8.22 -0.59 -30.41
C LYS A 50 -8.15 -2.10 -30.18
N SER A 51 -7.33 -2.57 -29.24
CA SER A 51 -7.05 -4.00 -29.06
C SER A 51 -7.66 -4.55 -27.77
N ARG A 52 -8.49 -5.59 -27.91
CA ARG A 52 -8.89 -6.46 -26.80
C ARG A 52 -7.66 -7.28 -26.37
N GLY A 53 -7.36 -7.30 -25.07
CA GLY A 53 -6.24 -8.07 -24.50
C GLY A 53 -4.95 -7.30 -24.22
N ARG A 54 -4.84 -6.01 -24.59
CA ARG A 54 -3.67 -5.19 -24.20
C ARG A 54 -3.94 -4.49 -22.85
N PRO A 55 -2.92 -4.25 -21.99
CA PRO A 55 -3.15 -3.67 -20.66
C PRO A 55 -3.87 -2.32 -20.73
N GLY A 56 -4.66 -2.01 -19.70
CA GLY A 56 -5.42 -0.77 -19.63
C GLY A 56 -4.52 0.49 -19.69
N LEU A 57 -5.05 1.58 -20.24
CA LEU A 57 -4.41 2.90 -20.16
C LEU A 57 -4.74 3.54 -18.82
N VAL A 58 -3.76 4.11 -18.12
CA VAL A 58 -4.00 4.90 -16.90
C VAL A 58 -4.86 6.13 -17.22
N LYS A 59 -5.94 6.31 -16.46
CA LYS A 59 -6.89 7.43 -16.53
C LYS A 59 -7.23 7.89 -15.10
N VAL A 60 -7.64 9.16 -14.94
CA VAL A 60 -8.03 9.74 -13.63
C VAL A 60 -9.24 8.99 -13.03
N GLY A 61 -10.16 8.50 -13.87
CA GLY A 61 -11.37 7.79 -13.45
C GLY A 61 -11.15 6.45 -12.73
N TYR A 62 -9.92 5.91 -12.71
CA TYR A 62 -9.60 4.71 -11.91
C TYR A 62 -9.28 5.01 -10.45
N GLY A 63 -9.39 6.27 -10.02
CA GLY A 63 -9.23 6.67 -8.62
C GLY A 63 -10.31 6.03 -7.74
N GLY A 64 -9.90 5.38 -6.65
CA GLY A 64 -10.84 4.88 -5.64
C GLY A 64 -11.38 6.00 -4.73
N PRO A 65 -12.30 5.66 -3.80
CA PRO A 65 -12.85 6.61 -2.84
C PRO A 65 -11.75 7.36 -2.09
N ARG A 66 -11.91 8.68 -1.92
CA ARG A 66 -10.88 9.55 -1.30
C ARG A 66 -10.63 9.15 0.15
N ASP A 67 -11.70 8.85 0.89
CA ASP A 67 -11.63 8.52 2.33
C ASP A 67 -10.95 7.17 2.58
N ALA A 68 -11.08 6.22 1.66
CA ALA A 68 -10.47 4.90 1.75
C ALA A 68 -9.03 4.86 1.20
N LYS A 69 -8.57 5.96 0.59
CA LYS A 69 -7.27 6.02 -0.08
C LYS A 69 -6.15 5.99 0.96
N GLY A 70 -5.18 5.11 0.78
CA GLY A 70 -4.02 4.99 1.69
C GLY A 70 -4.28 4.15 2.95
N LEU A 71 -5.53 3.78 3.27
CA LEU A 71 -5.80 2.88 4.39
C LEU A 71 -5.22 1.48 4.16
N HIS A 72 -4.75 0.87 5.25
CA HIS A 72 -4.37 -0.53 5.34
C HIS A 72 -5.62 -1.43 5.21
N PRO A 73 -5.52 -2.68 4.72
CA PRO A 73 -6.66 -3.61 4.65
C PRO A 73 -7.37 -3.85 6.00
N SER A 74 -6.69 -3.59 7.12
CA SER A 74 -7.28 -3.65 8.47
C SER A 74 -8.12 -2.42 8.85
N GLY A 75 -8.09 -1.36 8.03
CA GLY A 75 -8.87 -0.12 8.23
C GLY A 75 -8.12 1.03 8.92
N PHE A 76 -6.90 0.77 9.39
CA PHE A 76 -6.00 1.77 9.98
C PHE A 76 -5.22 2.54 8.91
N THR A 77 -4.71 3.71 9.26
CA THR A 77 -3.65 4.38 8.48
C THR A 77 -2.34 3.60 8.61
N ASP A 78 -1.40 3.82 7.69
CA ASP A 78 -0.12 3.13 7.62
C ASP A 78 1.03 4.11 7.88
N ASN A 79 1.38 4.28 9.16
CA ASN A 79 2.34 5.28 9.59
C ASN A 79 3.70 4.65 9.85
N LEU A 80 4.73 5.25 9.25
CA LEU A 80 6.09 4.74 9.31
C LEU A 80 6.83 5.36 10.51
N VAL A 81 7.30 4.52 11.42
CA VAL A 81 7.88 4.92 12.71
C VAL A 81 9.35 4.53 12.76
N PHE A 82 10.20 5.47 13.17
CA PHE A 82 11.65 5.24 13.34
C PHE A 82 12.11 5.34 14.79
N ASN A 83 11.43 6.14 15.61
CA ASN A 83 11.79 6.43 16.98
C ASN A 83 10.55 6.45 17.90
N MET A 84 10.75 6.74 19.19
CA MET A 84 9.66 6.81 20.17
C MET A 84 8.81 8.07 20.03
N THR A 85 9.39 9.19 19.61
CA THR A 85 8.68 10.47 19.45
C THR A 85 7.68 10.46 18.29
N ASP A 86 7.96 9.66 17.26
CA ASP A 86 7.04 9.39 16.16
C ASP A 86 5.80 8.63 16.66
N LEU A 87 5.98 7.73 17.64
CA LEU A 87 4.88 6.93 18.20
C LEU A 87 3.93 7.77 19.06
N GLU A 88 4.45 8.81 19.73
CA GLU A 88 3.65 9.69 20.58
C GLU A 88 2.67 10.58 19.81
N LYS A 89 2.97 10.86 18.54
CA LYS A 89 2.12 11.70 17.68
C LYS A 89 0.91 10.97 17.11
N LEU A 90 0.81 9.65 17.31
CA LEU A 90 -0.19 8.80 16.67
C LEU A 90 -1.35 8.47 17.62
N ASP A 91 -2.54 8.23 17.06
CA ASP A 91 -3.72 7.78 17.81
C ASP A 91 -3.93 6.26 17.63
N PRO A 92 -3.86 5.44 18.70
CA PRO A 92 -4.04 3.99 18.63
C PRO A 92 -5.35 3.53 17.98
N LYS A 93 -6.40 4.37 17.99
CA LYS A 93 -7.71 4.00 17.43
C LYS A 93 -7.77 4.11 15.91
N LYS A 94 -6.97 5.00 15.31
CA LYS A 94 -7.02 5.32 13.88
C LYS A 94 -5.76 4.89 13.16
N ASP A 95 -4.63 4.93 13.86
CA ASP A 95 -3.32 4.78 13.29
C ASP A 95 -2.72 3.39 13.53
N GLY A 96 -2.18 2.82 12.46
CA GLY A 96 -1.39 1.61 12.50
C GLY A 96 0.09 1.93 12.35
N VAL A 97 0.92 1.15 13.02
CA VAL A 97 2.36 1.38 13.08
C VAL A 97 3.11 0.38 12.19
N ARG A 98 3.96 0.91 11.32
CA ARG A 98 4.97 0.15 10.57
C ARG A 98 6.36 0.66 10.92
N PHE A 99 7.23 -0.23 11.35
CA PHE A 99 8.63 0.13 11.61
C PHE A 99 9.40 0.31 10.30
N GLY A 100 10.17 1.38 10.22
CA GLY A 100 11.11 1.61 9.13
C GLY A 100 12.12 0.46 9.00
N HIS A 101 12.54 0.17 7.77
CA HIS A 101 13.51 -0.91 7.50
C HIS A 101 14.85 -0.67 8.23
N SER A 102 15.27 0.58 8.35
CA SER A 102 16.53 1.01 8.98
C SER A 102 16.57 0.87 10.51
N VAL A 103 15.44 0.66 11.19
CA VAL A 103 15.41 0.56 12.64
C VAL A 103 16.02 -0.78 13.07
N GLY A 104 17.14 -0.74 13.79
CA GLY A 104 17.81 -1.93 14.31
C GLY A 104 17.03 -2.66 15.41
N THR A 105 17.39 -3.91 15.68
CA THR A 105 16.67 -4.81 16.61
C THR A 105 16.54 -4.24 18.02
N LYS A 106 17.59 -3.61 18.56
CA LYS A 106 17.57 -3.00 19.90
C LYS A 106 16.47 -1.95 20.04
N LYS A 107 16.47 -0.94 19.15
CA LYS A 107 15.43 0.11 19.12
C LYS A 107 14.04 -0.46 18.86
N ARG A 108 13.93 -1.48 18.00
CA ARG A 108 12.63 -2.13 17.74
C ARG A 108 12.04 -2.76 19.01
N ARG A 109 12.85 -3.42 19.85
CA ARG A 109 12.36 -3.99 21.12
C ARG A 109 11.74 -2.92 22.00
N GLU A 110 12.47 -1.83 22.21
CA GLU A 110 12.02 -0.71 23.04
C GLU A 110 10.71 -0.11 22.52
N ILE A 111 10.63 0.16 21.21
CA ILE A 111 9.42 0.73 20.59
C ILE A 111 8.24 -0.25 20.64
N VAL A 112 8.48 -1.57 20.48
CA VAL A 112 7.42 -2.58 20.54
C VAL A 112 6.78 -2.65 21.94
N VAL A 113 7.58 -2.59 23.01
CA VAL A 113 7.05 -2.59 24.38
C VAL A 113 6.09 -1.42 24.58
N ILE A 114 6.53 -0.21 24.27
CA ILE A 114 5.73 1.02 24.40
C ILE A 114 4.50 0.98 23.48
N ALA A 115 4.65 0.47 22.25
CA ALA A 115 3.54 0.36 21.31
C ALA A 115 2.46 -0.61 21.80
N LEU A 116 2.84 -1.70 22.46
CA LEU A 116 1.90 -2.66 23.04
C LEU A 116 1.19 -2.08 24.27
N GLU A 117 1.91 -1.38 25.14
CA GLU A 117 1.32 -0.65 26.29
C GLU A 117 0.27 0.37 25.82
N LYS A 118 0.60 1.14 24.79
CA LYS A 118 -0.31 2.11 24.15
C LYS A 118 -1.37 1.46 23.25
N LYS A 119 -1.39 0.13 23.11
CA LYS A 119 -2.35 -0.66 22.32
C LYS A 119 -2.37 -0.35 20.82
N PHE A 120 -1.24 0.04 20.24
CA PHE A 120 -1.13 0.23 18.80
C PHE A 120 -1.17 -1.10 18.05
N LYS A 121 -1.76 -1.07 16.85
CA LYS A 121 -1.66 -2.19 15.90
C LYS A 121 -0.34 -2.09 15.12
N ILE A 122 0.54 -3.07 15.32
CA ILE A 122 1.82 -3.17 14.61
C ILE A 122 1.67 -4.08 13.38
N PHE A 123 2.10 -3.62 12.20
CA PHE A 123 1.99 -4.39 10.95
C PHE A 123 3.17 -5.30 10.64
N ASN A 124 4.38 -4.95 11.09
CA ASN A 124 5.61 -5.67 10.77
C ASN A 124 6.42 -6.04 12.03
N ALA A 125 5.76 -6.64 13.02
CA ALA A 125 6.42 -7.14 14.21
C ALA A 125 7.37 -8.30 13.85
N ARG A 126 8.67 -8.01 13.82
CA ARG A 126 9.74 -9.02 13.65
C ARG A 126 10.38 -9.46 14.97
N VAL A 127 10.05 -8.79 16.07
CA VAL A 127 10.68 -9.00 17.37
C VAL A 127 9.57 -9.10 18.40
N SER A 128 9.57 -10.18 19.17
CA SER A 128 8.68 -10.40 20.31
C SER A 128 9.28 -9.79 21.59
N VAL A 129 8.39 -9.45 22.53
CA VAL A 129 8.77 -8.90 23.85
C VAL A 129 9.47 -9.96 24.69
N ASN A 130 8.94 -11.18 24.67
CA ASN A 130 9.59 -12.37 25.19
C ASN A 130 10.54 -12.84 24.10
N GLY A 131 11.85 -12.71 24.33
CA GLY A 131 12.86 -13.05 23.32
C GLY A 131 12.60 -14.44 22.71
N SER A 132 12.84 -14.55 21.40
CA SER A 132 13.29 -15.83 20.85
C SER A 132 14.74 -16.04 21.25
#